data_AF-A0A7V1Q226-F1
#
_entry.id   AF-A0A7V1Q226-F1
#
_cell.length_a   1.000
_cell.length_b   1.000
_cell.length_c   1.000
_cell.angle_alpha   90.00
_cell.angle_beta   90.00
_cell.angle_gamma   90.00
#
_symmetry.space_group_name_H-M   'P 1'
#
loop_
_entity.id
_entity.type
_entity.pdbx_description
1 polymer ?
#
loop_
_entity_poly.entity_id
_entity_poly.type
_entity_poly.pdbx_seq_one_letter_code
_entity_poly.pdbx_strand_id
1 'polypeptide(L)'
;MAFGYFAMTLSGPIPAFAEWLQSVNLGGLARYLQVVGTDPNPFLILAIAYGIRRLPYMVRATVAGLEQTSGELEEAAVNLGAGRLQAFRKVVFPLVLGNVIAGALLVFSFSMLEVSDSLILAQQAKHFPVTKAIYELWNRLGDGAFVASAMGVWGMALLGVTLVGASILMGKKFGSIFRA
;
A
#
# COMPACT_ATOMS: atom_id res chain seq x y z
N MET A 1 -20.33 15.29 2.40
CA MET A 1 -20.52 16.40 1.43
C MET A 1 -19.22 17.05 0.93
N ALA A 2 -18.11 17.06 1.69
CA ALA A 2 -16.88 17.74 1.26
C ALA A 2 -16.11 17.08 0.09
N PHE A 3 -16.10 15.74 -0.02
CA PHE A 3 -15.34 15.05 -1.07
C PHE A 3 -16.00 15.16 -2.47
N GLY A 4 -17.33 15.21 -2.53
CA GLY A 4 -18.04 15.51 -3.79
C GLY A 4 -17.62 16.87 -4.36
N TYR A 5 -17.36 17.85 -3.49
CA TYR A 5 -16.86 19.17 -3.88
C TYR A 5 -15.40 19.12 -4.36
N PHE A 6 -14.54 18.34 -3.71
CA PHE A 6 -13.13 18.17 -4.10
C PHE A 6 -12.98 17.44 -5.45
N ALA A 7 -13.78 16.40 -5.70
CA ALA A 7 -13.81 15.73 -7.00
C ALA A 7 -14.33 16.66 -8.11
N MET A 8 -15.38 17.46 -7.84
CA MET A 8 -15.93 18.41 -8.83
C MET A 8 -15.01 19.60 -9.14
N THR A 9 -14.12 19.98 -8.22
CA THR A 9 -13.15 21.09 -8.42
C THR A 9 -11.79 20.63 -8.94
N LEU A 10 -11.56 19.32 -9.03
CA LEU A 10 -10.33 18.75 -9.60
C LEU A 10 -10.38 18.81 -11.13
N SER A 11 -10.48 20.01 -11.72
CA SER A 11 -10.31 20.26 -13.17
C SER A 11 -8.83 20.18 -13.60
N GLY A 12 -8.05 19.32 -12.94
CA GLY A 12 -6.61 19.20 -13.11
C GLY A 12 -6.18 18.39 -14.33
N PRO A 13 -4.88 18.10 -14.48
CA PRO A 13 -4.35 17.34 -15.62
C PRO A 13 -4.80 15.87 -15.62
N ILE A 14 -5.24 15.32 -14.48
CA ILE A 14 -5.60 13.90 -14.33
C ILE A 14 -6.89 13.55 -15.09
N PRO A 15 -8.02 14.28 -14.95
CA PRO A 15 -9.20 14.08 -15.80
C PRO A 15 -8.91 14.24 -17.28
N ALA A 16 -8.21 15.30 -17.69
CA ALA A 16 -7.87 15.55 -19.09
C ALA A 16 -6.99 14.43 -19.69
N PHE A 17 -6.06 13.90 -18.89
CA PHE A 17 -5.25 12.74 -19.29
C PHE A 17 -6.07 11.44 -19.36
N ALA A 18 -7.02 11.23 -18.44
CA ALA A 18 -7.93 10.09 -18.49
C ALA A 18 -8.83 10.13 -19.73
N GLU A 19 -9.35 11.30 -20.08
CA GLU A 19 -10.12 11.53 -21.32
C GLU A 19 -9.27 11.31 -22.58
N TRP A 20 -8.03 11.80 -22.58
CA TRP A 20 -7.08 11.52 -23.65
C TRP A 20 -6.77 10.02 -23.77
N LEU A 21 -6.62 9.28 -22.67
CA LEU A 21 -6.45 7.83 -22.71
C LEU A 21 -7.67 7.11 -23.32
N GLN A 22 -8.88 7.63 -23.09
CA GLN A 22 -10.10 7.10 -23.71
C GLN A 22 -10.12 7.33 -25.22
N SER A 23 -9.65 8.49 -25.69
CA SER A 23 -9.58 8.79 -27.12
C SER A 23 -8.57 7.91 -27.86
N VAL A 24 -7.56 7.37 -27.17
CA VAL A 24 -6.53 6.46 -27.72
C VAL A 24 -6.88 4.97 -27.52
N ASN A 25 -8.17 4.63 -27.32
CA ASN A 25 -8.67 3.26 -27.11
C ASN A 25 -8.05 2.54 -25.87
N LEU A 26 -7.46 3.29 -24.93
CA LEU A 26 -6.99 2.81 -23.62
C LEU A 26 -8.04 3.04 -22.53
N GLY A 27 -9.33 2.95 -22.89
CA GLY A 27 -10.45 3.22 -22.00
C GLY A 27 -10.49 2.35 -20.74
N GLY A 28 -9.91 1.15 -20.80
CA GLY A 28 -9.72 0.28 -19.63
C GLY A 28 -8.80 0.88 -18.57
N LEU A 29 -7.71 1.54 -18.99
CA LEU A 29 -6.75 2.19 -18.10
C LEU A 29 -7.29 3.53 -17.58
N ALA A 30 -8.00 4.26 -18.45
CA ALA A 30 -8.66 5.50 -18.10
C ALA A 30 -9.72 5.31 -16.99
N ARG A 31 -10.44 4.18 -16.94
CA ARG A 31 -11.41 3.88 -15.88
C ARG A 31 -10.80 3.81 -14.48
N TYR A 32 -9.49 3.53 -14.36
CA TYR A 32 -8.79 3.59 -13.08
C TYR A 32 -8.36 5.01 -12.71
N LEU A 33 -8.17 5.89 -13.70
CA LEU A 33 -7.77 7.28 -13.56
C LEU A 33 -8.97 8.25 -13.46
N GLN A 34 -10.18 7.78 -13.76
CA GLN A 34 -11.43 8.52 -13.62
C GLN A 34 -11.77 8.73 -12.13
N VAL A 35 -11.13 9.74 -11.57
CA VAL A 35 -11.34 10.23 -10.22
C VAL A 35 -12.51 11.22 -10.14
N VAL A 36 -12.90 11.78 -11.28
CA VAL A 36 -13.95 12.81 -11.44
C VAL A 36 -14.93 12.36 -12.51
N GLY A 37 -16.24 12.43 -12.25
CA GLY A 37 -17.29 12.06 -13.22
C GLY A 37 -18.51 11.38 -12.58
N THR A 38 -19.32 10.72 -13.40
CA THR A 38 -20.55 10.00 -12.99
C THR A 38 -20.28 8.72 -12.20
N ASP A 39 -19.10 8.09 -12.38
CA ASP A 39 -18.62 6.92 -11.62
C ASP A 39 -17.16 7.08 -11.17
N PRO A 40 -16.87 7.90 -10.14
CA PRO A 40 -15.51 8.14 -9.69
C PRO A 40 -14.92 6.90 -9.02
N ASN A 41 -13.80 6.41 -9.56
CA ASN A 41 -13.05 5.31 -8.99
C ASN A 41 -12.08 5.83 -7.91
N PRO A 42 -12.32 5.56 -6.62
CA PRO A 42 -11.49 6.10 -5.54
C PRO A 42 -10.15 5.36 -5.39
N PHE A 43 -9.91 4.29 -6.17
CA PHE A 43 -8.76 3.40 -5.99
C PHE A 43 -7.43 4.13 -5.95
N LEU A 44 -7.16 5.03 -6.91
CA LEU A 44 -5.88 5.74 -6.97
C LEU A 44 -5.69 6.70 -5.80
N ILE A 45 -6.73 7.46 -5.44
CA ILE A 45 -6.65 8.38 -4.30
C ILE A 45 -6.49 7.59 -3.01
N LEU A 46 -7.22 6.48 -2.82
CA LEU A 46 -7.06 5.61 -1.67
C LEU A 46 -5.64 5.04 -1.58
N ALA A 47 -5.10 4.54 -2.70
CA ALA A 47 -3.75 4.00 -2.74
C ALA A 47 -2.70 5.06 -2.37
N ILE A 48 -2.86 6.29 -2.88
CA ILE A 48 -1.99 7.42 -2.54
C ILE A 48 -2.15 7.82 -1.06
N ALA A 49 -3.38 7.93 -0.56
CA ALA A 49 -3.68 8.31 0.83
C ALA A 49 -3.08 7.29 1.81
N TYR A 50 -3.31 6.00 1.58
CA TYR A 50 -2.71 4.92 2.36
C TYR A 50 -1.18 4.95 2.25
N GLY A 51 -0.66 5.12 1.03
CA GLY A 51 0.78 5.19 0.76
C GLY A 51 1.45 6.30 1.57
N ILE A 52 0.94 7.52 1.50
CA ILE A 52 1.48 8.68 2.24
C ILE A 52 1.42 8.43 3.74
N ARG A 53 0.29 7.92 4.26
CA ARG A 53 0.12 7.65 5.70
C ARG A 53 1.05 6.54 6.20
N ARG A 54 1.45 5.60 5.34
CA ARG A 54 2.33 4.48 5.70
C ARG A 54 3.79 4.64 5.29
N LEU A 55 4.12 5.68 4.52
CA LEU A 55 5.47 5.97 4.07
C LEU A 55 6.51 6.01 5.21
N PRO A 56 6.24 6.63 6.38
CA PRO A 56 7.22 6.66 7.46
C PRO A 56 7.61 5.27 7.97
N TYR A 57 6.67 4.31 8.01
CA TYR A 57 6.93 2.94 8.44
C TYR A 57 7.84 2.21 7.44
N MET A 58 7.59 2.39 6.15
CA MET A 58 8.41 1.80 5.09
C MET A 58 9.83 2.36 5.09
N VAL A 59 9.96 3.68 5.27
CA VAL A 59 11.26 4.34 5.37
C VAL A 59 12.03 3.81 6.56
N ARG A 60 11.41 3.72 7.75
CA ARG A 60 12.05 3.17 8.95
C ARG A 60 12.54 1.74 8.75
N ALA A 61 11.74 0.87 8.14
CA ALA A 61 12.15 -0.50 7.84
C ALA A 61 13.33 -0.56 6.87
N THR A 62 13.34 0.30 5.86
CA THR A 62 14.43 0.36 4.86
C THR A 62 15.71 0.90 5.47
N VAL A 63 15.63 1.97 6.27
CA VAL A 63 16.77 2.57 6.98
C VAL A 63 17.39 1.55 7.94
N ALA A 64 16.59 0.84 8.72
CA ALA A 64 17.09 -0.21 9.61
C ALA A 64 17.86 -1.30 8.84
N GLY A 65 17.43 -1.65 7.63
CA GLY A 65 18.15 -2.60 6.80
C GLY A 65 19.44 -2.05 6.20
N LEU A 66 19.48 -0.77 5.86
CA LEU A 66 20.71 -0.09 5.42
C LEU A 66 21.72 0.02 6.55
N GLU A 67 21.29 0.39 7.76
CA GLU A 67 22.15 0.47 8.96
C GLU A 67 22.76 -0.90 9.34
N GLN A 68 22.05 -1.99 9.08
CA GLN A 68 22.56 -3.36 9.29
C GLN A 68 23.56 -3.81 8.22
N THR A 69 23.59 -3.15 7.05
CA THR A 69 24.44 -3.52 5.93
C THR A 69 25.73 -2.70 5.98
N SER A 70 26.90 -3.36 6.00
CA SER A 70 28.18 -2.63 5.95
C SER A 70 28.34 -1.89 4.62
N GLY A 71 28.67 -0.60 4.70
CA GLY A 71 28.96 0.25 3.53
C GLY A 71 30.22 -0.19 2.76
N GLU A 72 31.10 -0.96 3.40
CA GLU A 72 32.34 -1.47 2.80
C GLU A 72 32.07 -2.36 1.59
N LEU A 73 30.93 -3.07 1.57
CA LEU A 73 30.54 -3.92 0.43
C LEU A 73 30.20 -3.09 -0.82
N GLU A 74 29.61 -1.90 -0.63
CA GLU A 74 29.35 -0.97 -1.72
C GLU A 74 30.65 -0.36 -2.24
N GLU A 75 31.53 0.09 -1.33
CA GLU A 75 32.83 0.66 -1.69
C GLU A 75 33.73 -0.35 -2.41
N ALA A 76 33.77 -1.60 -1.94
CA ALA A 76 34.49 -2.68 -2.59
C ALA A 76 33.99 -2.94 -4.02
N ALA A 77 32.66 -2.95 -4.22
CA ALA A 77 32.09 -3.12 -5.56
C ALA A 77 32.48 -1.97 -6.50
N VAL A 78 32.48 -0.73 -5.99
CA VAL A 78 32.91 0.45 -6.76
C VAL A 78 34.40 0.38 -7.09
N ASN A 79 35.25 -0.03 -6.15
CA ASN A 79 36.69 -0.22 -6.37
C ASN A 79 37.02 -1.28 -7.42
N LEU A 80 36.15 -2.30 -7.57
CA LEU A 80 36.25 -3.33 -8.62
C LEU A 80 35.71 -2.86 -9.98
N GLY A 81 35.35 -1.58 -10.12
CA GLY A 81 34.90 -0.98 -11.37
C GLY A 81 33.38 -0.97 -11.58
N ALA A 82 32.57 -1.30 -10.57
CA ALA A 82 31.12 -1.13 -10.67
C ALA A 82 30.72 0.35 -10.53
N GLY A 83 29.77 0.82 -11.35
CA GLY A 83 29.14 2.12 -11.11
C GLY A 83 28.27 2.11 -9.84
N ARG A 84 28.05 3.27 -9.22
CA ARG A 84 27.24 3.41 -7.97
C ARG A 84 25.86 2.75 -8.06
N LEU A 85 25.13 2.97 -9.15
CA LEU A 85 23.82 2.34 -9.36
C LEU A 85 23.90 0.82 -9.51
N GLN A 86 25.00 0.31 -10.10
CA GLN A 86 25.25 -1.12 -10.24
C GLN A 86 25.59 -1.75 -8.89
N ALA A 87 26.46 -1.10 -8.09
CA ALA A 87 26.79 -1.53 -6.73
C ALA A 87 25.53 -1.57 -5.85
N PHE A 88 24.70 -0.51 -5.88
CA PHE A 88 23.42 -0.50 -5.19
C PHE A 88 22.51 -1.66 -5.61
N ARG A 89 22.26 -1.85 -6.91
CA ARG A 89 21.32 -2.88 -7.39
C ARG A 89 21.79 -4.31 -7.16
N LYS A 90 23.10 -4.58 -7.30
CA LYS A 90 23.66 -5.93 -7.23
C LYS A 90 24.14 -6.33 -5.83
N VAL A 91 24.47 -5.36 -4.98
CA VAL A 91 25.02 -5.61 -3.64
C VAL A 91 24.06 -5.12 -2.56
N VAL A 92 23.79 -3.82 -2.49
CA VAL A 92 23.01 -3.23 -1.38
C VAL A 92 21.54 -3.67 -1.39
N PHE A 93 20.86 -3.54 -2.54
CA PHE A 93 19.44 -3.86 -2.68
C PHE A 93 19.07 -5.29 -2.26
N PRO A 94 19.75 -6.36 -2.73
CA PRO A 94 19.42 -7.72 -2.29
C PRO A 94 19.71 -7.97 -0.80
N LEU A 95 20.68 -7.28 -0.19
CA LEU A 95 20.97 -7.38 1.24
C LEU A 95 19.84 -6.75 2.07
N VAL A 96 19.38 -5.56 1.67
CA VAL A 96 18.31 -4.81 2.34
C VAL A 96 16.92 -5.36 1.98
N LEU A 97 16.79 -6.17 0.93
CA LEU A 97 15.51 -6.65 0.39
C LEU A 97 14.61 -7.30 1.45
N GLY A 98 15.17 -8.08 2.38
CA GLY A 98 14.31 -8.69 3.40
C GLY A 98 13.80 -7.71 4.45
N ASN A 99 14.52 -6.62 4.72
CA ASN A 99 14.02 -5.52 5.55
C ASN A 99 12.91 -4.76 4.81
N VAL A 100 13.06 -4.57 3.49
CA VAL A 100 12.01 -4.01 2.62
C VAL A 100 10.77 -4.90 2.63
N ILE A 101 10.91 -6.22 2.49
CA ILE A 101 9.77 -7.16 2.52
C ILE A 101 9.09 -7.15 3.89
N ALA A 102 9.85 -7.17 4.98
CA ALA A 102 9.29 -7.08 6.33
C ALA A 102 8.53 -5.77 6.55
N GLY A 103 9.10 -4.64 6.12
CA GLY A 103 8.44 -3.33 6.12
C GLY A 103 7.16 -3.32 5.29
N ALA A 104 7.19 -3.91 4.10
CA ALA A 104 6.03 -4.01 3.22
C ALA A 104 4.88 -4.83 3.84
N LEU A 105 5.19 -5.94 4.50
CA LEU A 105 4.18 -6.76 5.20
C LEU A 105 3.56 -6.01 6.38
N LEU A 106 4.36 -5.25 7.13
CA LEU A 106 3.84 -4.40 8.22
C LEU A 106 2.96 -3.27 7.68
N VAL A 107 3.43 -2.56 6.66
CA VAL A 107 2.67 -1.49 5.99
C VAL A 107 1.36 -2.02 5.44
N PHE A 108 1.38 -3.19 4.78
CA PHE A 108 0.18 -3.86 4.28
C PHE A 108 -0.81 -4.16 5.40
N SER A 109 -0.34 -4.75 6.50
CA SER A 109 -1.18 -5.08 7.66
C SER A 109 -1.84 -3.83 8.25
N PHE A 110 -1.10 -2.72 8.36
CA PHE A 110 -1.68 -1.45 8.85
C PHE A 110 -2.59 -0.75 7.85
N SER A 111 -2.35 -0.88 6.55
CA SER A 111 -3.24 -0.34 5.51
C SER A 111 -4.57 -1.09 5.46
N MET A 112 -4.58 -2.40 5.74
CA MET A 112 -5.82 -3.19 5.80
C MET A 112 -6.78 -2.73 6.91
N LEU A 113 -6.24 -2.18 8.00
CA LEU A 113 -7.01 -1.67 9.14
C LEU A 113 -7.42 -0.20 8.97
N GLU A 114 -7.12 0.41 7.83
CA GLU A 114 -7.42 1.82 7.60
C GLU A 114 -8.93 2.00 7.37
N VAL A 115 -9.57 2.79 8.24
CA VAL A 115 -11.02 3.08 8.17
C VAL A 115 -11.28 4.54 7.77
N SER A 116 -10.44 5.47 8.22
CA SER A 116 -10.71 6.91 8.12
C SER A 116 -10.71 7.41 6.67
N ASP A 117 -9.67 7.10 5.91
CA ASP A 117 -9.57 7.46 4.49
C ASP A 117 -10.58 6.66 3.67
N SER A 118 -10.79 5.38 4.00
CA SER A 118 -11.85 4.55 3.40
C SER A 118 -13.22 5.22 3.50
N LEU A 119 -13.60 5.67 4.70
CA LEU A 119 -14.92 6.24 4.97
C LEU A 119 -15.14 7.54 4.19
N ILE A 120 -14.11 8.38 4.12
CA ILE A 120 -14.16 9.71 3.48
C ILE A 120 -14.06 9.61 1.96
N LEU A 121 -13.18 8.78 1.42
CA LEU A 121 -12.84 8.78 -0.01
C LEU A 121 -13.69 7.80 -0.82
N ALA A 122 -14.05 6.64 -0.27
CA ALA A 122 -14.80 5.62 -1.02
C ALA A 122 -16.30 5.86 -0.93
N GLN A 123 -16.90 6.72 -1.76
CA GLN A 123 -18.32 7.07 -1.63
C GLN A 123 -19.29 6.10 -2.33
N GLN A 124 -18.83 5.32 -3.32
CA GLN A 124 -19.68 4.39 -4.05
C GLN A 124 -19.53 2.94 -3.54
N ALA A 125 -20.66 2.24 -3.34
CA ALA A 125 -20.70 0.88 -2.78
C ALA A 125 -19.89 -0.15 -3.58
N LYS A 126 -19.80 0.03 -4.90
CA LYS A 126 -18.99 -0.80 -5.81
C LYS A 126 -17.49 -0.78 -5.47
N HIS A 127 -17.02 0.28 -4.82
CA HIS A 127 -15.61 0.55 -4.56
C HIS A 127 -15.27 0.61 -3.07
N PHE A 128 -16.12 0.08 -2.19
CA PHE A 128 -15.84 0.07 -0.76
C PHE A 128 -14.64 -0.83 -0.43
N PRO A 129 -13.62 -0.29 0.25
CA PRO A 129 -12.65 -1.12 0.95
C PRO A 129 -13.35 -1.97 2.00
N VAL A 130 -12.73 -3.09 2.38
CA VAL A 130 -13.30 -4.07 3.34
C VAL A 130 -13.75 -3.39 4.63
N THR A 131 -12.96 -2.44 5.15
CA THR A 131 -13.26 -1.68 6.36
C THR A 131 -14.53 -0.83 6.25
N LYS A 132 -14.70 -0.12 5.13
CA LYS A 132 -15.93 0.65 4.87
C LYS A 132 -17.14 -0.26 4.64
N ALA A 133 -16.95 -1.37 3.91
CA ALA A 133 -18.03 -2.33 3.67
C ALA A 133 -18.57 -2.89 4.99
N ILE A 134 -17.69 -3.24 5.94
CA ILE A 134 -18.07 -3.68 7.29
C ILE A 134 -18.86 -2.59 8.01
N TYR A 135 -18.42 -1.33 7.95
CA TYR A 135 -19.11 -0.21 8.60
C TYR A 135 -20.52 0.02 8.05
N GLU A 136 -20.69 -0.03 6.73
CA GLU A 136 -22.01 0.15 6.08
C GLU A 136 -22.94 -1.04 6.35
N LEU A 137 -22.42 -2.26 6.35
CA LEU A 137 -23.18 -3.46 6.72
C LEU A 137 -23.60 -3.42 8.19
N TRP A 138 -22.76 -2.91 9.09
CA TRP A 138 -23.12 -2.75 10.49
C TRP A 138 -24.34 -1.83 10.69
N ASN A 139 -24.43 -0.77 9.89
CA ASN A 139 -25.56 0.17 9.94
C ASN A 139 -26.83 -0.35 9.23
N ARG A 140 -26.75 -1.48 8.52
CA ARG A 140 -27.90 -2.09 7.85
C ARG A 140 -28.80 -2.79 8.88
N LEU A 141 -30.06 -2.38 8.92
CA LEU A 141 -31.05 -2.92 9.86
C LEU A 141 -31.44 -4.37 9.50
N GLY A 142 -31.41 -5.27 10.49
CA GLY A 142 -31.77 -6.68 10.32
C GLY A 142 -30.55 -7.62 10.30
N ASP A 143 -30.16 -8.07 9.10
CA ASP A 143 -29.10 -9.07 8.88
C ASP A 143 -27.67 -8.50 8.89
N GLY A 144 -27.53 -7.17 8.87
CA GLY A 144 -26.27 -6.46 8.68
C GLY A 144 -25.17 -6.82 9.67
N ALA A 145 -25.52 -6.96 10.95
CA ALA A 145 -24.57 -7.31 12.01
C ALA A 145 -23.91 -8.67 11.77
N PHE A 146 -24.68 -9.69 11.35
CA PHE A 146 -24.14 -11.03 11.11
C PHE A 146 -23.15 -11.06 9.95
N VAL A 147 -23.46 -10.36 8.86
CA VAL A 147 -22.58 -10.27 7.68
C VAL A 147 -21.33 -9.45 7.98
N ALA A 148 -21.49 -8.32 8.68
CA ALA A 148 -20.37 -7.48 9.12
C ALA A 148 -19.40 -8.25 10.03
N SER A 149 -19.91 -9.03 10.99
CA SER A 149 -19.09 -9.88 11.86
C SER A 149 -18.37 -10.97 11.07
N ALA A 150 -19.01 -11.63 10.11
CA ALA A 150 -18.35 -12.64 9.28
C ALA A 150 -17.19 -12.05 8.45
N MET A 151 -17.39 -10.87 7.85
CA MET A 151 -16.32 -10.15 7.14
C MET A 151 -15.20 -9.71 8.09
N GLY A 152 -15.54 -9.28 9.30
CA GLY A 152 -14.58 -8.93 10.34
C GLY A 152 -13.70 -10.12 10.74
N VAL A 153 -14.27 -11.32 10.89
CA VAL A 153 -13.51 -12.56 11.19
C VAL A 153 -12.51 -12.86 10.08
N TRP A 154 -12.92 -12.80 8.81
CA TRP A 154 -12.01 -12.99 7.69
C TRP A 154 -10.92 -11.92 7.62
N GLY A 155 -11.27 -10.66 7.88
CA GLY A 155 -10.31 -9.55 7.96
C GLY A 155 -9.27 -9.77 9.06
N MET A 156 -9.71 -10.17 10.26
CA MET A 156 -8.83 -10.47 11.39
C MET A 156 -7.97 -11.71 11.14
N ALA A 157 -8.51 -12.74 10.50
CA ALA A 157 -7.74 -13.93 10.13
C ALA A 157 -6.63 -13.58 9.13
N LEU A 158 -6.95 -12.81 8.08
CA LEU A 158 -5.97 -12.37 7.09
C LEU A 158 -4.90 -11.48 7.73
N LEU A 159 -5.28 -10.54 8.60
CA LEU A 159 -4.35 -9.72 9.36
C LEU A 159 -3.46 -10.54 10.29
N GLY A 160 -4.03 -11.53 10.98
CA GLY A 160 -3.28 -12.43 11.84
C GLY A 160 -2.22 -13.19 11.05
N VAL A 161 -2.58 -13.73 9.88
CA VAL A 161 -1.65 -14.41 8.98
C VAL A 161 -0.54 -13.46 8.50
N THR A 162 -0.85 -12.22 8.15
CA THR A 162 0.16 -11.27 7.64
C THR A 162 1.11 -10.80 8.74
N LEU A 163 0.61 -10.55 9.96
CA LEU A 163 1.43 -10.19 11.10
C LEU A 163 2.31 -11.35 11.58
N VAL A 164 1.76 -12.57 11.64
CA VAL A 164 2.55 -13.76 11.96
C VAL A 164 3.62 -13.99 10.88
N GLY A 165 3.26 -13.88 9.60
CA GLY A 165 4.21 -13.96 8.50
C GLY A 165 5.33 -12.93 8.60
N ALA A 166 5.00 -11.67 8.91
CA ALA A 166 5.99 -10.63 9.15
C ALA A 166 6.90 -10.96 10.35
N SER A 167 6.33 -11.43 11.46
CA SER A 167 7.08 -11.78 12.67
C SER A 167 8.07 -12.93 12.44
N ILE A 168 7.67 -13.97 11.70
CA ILE A 168 8.52 -15.12 11.37
C ILE A 168 9.66 -14.68 10.44
N LEU A 169 9.37 -13.84 9.44
CA LEU A 169 10.39 -13.36 8.50
C LEU A 169 11.44 -12.50 9.20
N MET A 170 11.00 -11.62 10.10
CA MET A 170 11.88 -10.81 10.94
C MET A 170 12.72 -11.69 11.87
N GLY A 171 12.10 -12.62 12.59
CA GLY A 171 12.79 -13.51 13.54
C GLY A 171 13.83 -14.42 12.89
N LYS A 172 13.56 -14.95 11.68
CA LYS A 172 14.51 -15.81 10.94
C LYS A 172 15.79 -15.08 10.53
N LYS A 173 15.71 -13.78 10.20
CA LYS A 173 16.88 -12.99 9.78
C LYS A 173 17.79 -12.59 10.94
N PHE A 174 17.23 -12.26 12.11
CA PHE A 174 18.05 -12.03 13.30
C PHE A 174 18.79 -13.31 13.72
N GLY A 175 18.15 -14.48 13.64
CA GLY A 175 18.76 -15.76 14.00
C GLY A 175 19.88 -16.24 13.06
N SER A 176 19.89 -15.83 11.78
CA SER A 176 20.96 -16.21 10.84
C SER A 176 22.23 -15.36 10.98
N ILE A 177 22.12 -14.13 11.51
CA ILE A 177 23.27 -13.24 11.73
C ILE A 177 24.14 -13.72 12.90
N PHE A 178 23.56 -14.40 13.89
CA PHE A 178 24.31 -15.00 15.02
C PHE A 178 24.89 -16.39 14.73
N ARG A 179 24.71 -16.93 13.51
CA ARG A 179 25.23 -18.26 13.10
C ARG A 179 26.39 -18.17 12.09
N ALA A 180 26.84 -16.98 11.73
CA ALA A 180 27.98 -16.76 10.82
C ALA A 180 29.18 -16.20 11.57
#